data_AF-A0A196QJU2-F1
#
_entry.id   AF-A0A196QJU2-F1
#
_cell.length_a   1.000
_cell.length_b   1.000
_cell.length_c   1.000
_cell.angle_alpha   90.00
_cell.angle_beta   90.00
_cell.angle_gamma   90.00
#
_symmetry.space_group_name_H-M   'P 1'
#
loop_
_entity.id
_entity.type
_entity.pdbx_description
1 polymer ?
#
loop_
_entity_poly.entity_id
_entity_poly.type
_entity_poly.pdbx_seq_one_letter_code
_entity_poly.pdbx_strand_id
1 'polypeptide(L)'
;MVCESMPGSPFSDVVPRDWAITEADSVSLKVSKGTTPPKTEVSENGGIPFLRVNNLSFYGSLQKDSDFIYVSKAAHEKFLARSKAYPGDILMNIVGPPLGKTALLDESWPEYNMNQAIVFYRLDTQHVVPEYFLAFLNSHNAQNWLQSRL
;
A
#
# COMPACT_ATOMS: atom_id res chain seq x y z
N MET A 1 2.06 25.13 -17.98
CA MET A 1 1.17 23.95 -18.03
C MET A 1 0.03 24.26 -17.09
N VAL A 2 -1.19 24.42 -17.61
CA VAL A 2 -2.33 24.93 -16.85
C VAL A 2 -2.88 23.78 -16.00
N CYS A 3 -3.07 24.01 -14.70
CA CYS A 3 -3.77 23.10 -13.82
C CYS A 3 -5.22 22.98 -14.25
N GLU A 4 -5.51 22.03 -15.14
CA GLU A 4 -6.86 21.56 -15.34
C GLU A 4 -7.15 20.58 -14.20
N SER A 5 -8.06 21.00 -13.31
CA SER A 5 -8.61 20.13 -12.28
C SER A 5 -9.13 18.85 -12.94
N MET A 6 -8.73 17.67 -12.46
CA MET A 6 -9.37 16.42 -12.91
C MET A 6 -10.88 16.50 -12.60
N PRO A 7 -11.77 16.42 -13.61
CA PRO A 7 -13.21 16.53 -13.39
C PRO A 7 -13.68 15.45 -12.41
N GLY A 8 -14.28 15.88 -11.28
CA GLY A 8 -14.76 14.97 -10.23
C GLY A 8 -13.74 14.61 -9.15
N SER A 9 -12.57 15.26 -9.11
CA SER A 9 -11.64 15.11 -7.97
C SER A 9 -12.32 15.59 -6.67
N PRO A 10 -12.35 14.76 -5.61
CA PRO A 10 -12.87 15.15 -4.29
C PRO A 10 -11.97 16.17 -3.59
N PHE A 11 -10.78 16.43 -4.13
CA PHE A 11 -9.75 17.32 -3.56
C PHE A 11 -9.80 18.72 -4.21
N SER A 12 -11.00 19.27 -4.40
CA SER A 12 -11.24 20.55 -5.08
C SER A 12 -10.93 21.79 -4.23
N ASP A 13 -10.39 21.61 -3.02
CA ASP A 13 -9.89 22.72 -2.22
C ASP A 13 -8.55 23.21 -2.77
N VAL A 14 -8.35 24.53 -2.71
CA VAL A 14 -7.27 25.32 -3.30
C VAL A 14 -5.91 24.61 -3.27
N VAL A 15 -5.60 23.86 -4.33
CA VAL A 15 -4.26 23.32 -4.56
C VAL A 15 -3.39 24.47 -5.05
N PRO A 16 -2.14 24.63 -4.56
CA PRO A 16 -1.23 25.64 -5.08
C PRO A 16 -1.13 25.59 -6.61
N ARG A 17 -1.03 26.75 -7.27
CA ARG A 17 -1.07 26.83 -8.74
C ARG A 17 0.09 26.08 -9.42
N ASP A 18 1.17 25.88 -8.69
CA ASP A 18 2.40 25.20 -9.09
C ASP A 18 2.36 23.68 -8.86
N TRP A 19 1.32 23.16 -8.20
CA TRP A 19 1.16 21.73 -7.95
C TRP A 19 0.32 21.07 -9.03
N ALA A 20 0.81 19.96 -9.58
CA ALA A 20 0.03 19.13 -10.50
C ALA A 20 -0.84 18.14 -9.71
N ILE A 21 -2.10 18.00 -10.13
CA ILE A 21 -2.97 16.90 -9.68
C ILE A 21 -2.71 15.71 -10.61
N THR A 22 -2.36 14.56 -10.04
CA THR A 22 -2.01 13.37 -10.82
C THR A 22 -2.51 12.09 -10.15
N GLU A 23 -2.59 11.00 -10.91
CA GLU A 23 -2.97 9.69 -10.41
C GLU A 23 -1.80 9.01 -9.69
N ALA A 24 -2.09 8.22 -8.65
CA ALA A 24 -1.05 7.48 -7.92
C ALA A 24 -0.21 6.55 -8.82
N ASP A 25 -0.82 5.98 -9.86
CA ASP A 25 -0.12 5.11 -10.83
C ASP A 25 0.94 5.88 -11.63
N SER A 26 0.66 7.15 -11.99
CA SER A 26 1.59 7.99 -12.77
C SER A 26 2.90 8.34 -12.05
N VAL A 27 2.89 8.28 -10.71
CA VAL A 27 4.06 8.54 -9.86
C VAL A 27 4.62 7.25 -9.25
N SER A 28 4.16 6.10 -9.73
CA SER A 28 4.58 4.78 -9.26
C SER A 28 5.32 4.02 -10.36
N LEU A 29 6.45 3.40 -10.00
CA LEU A 29 7.08 2.37 -10.83
C LEU A 29 6.21 1.11 -10.94
N LYS A 30 5.39 0.84 -9.92
CA LYS A 30 4.46 -0.29 -9.90
C LYS A 30 3.34 -0.08 -8.89
N VAL A 31 2.11 -0.26 -9.33
CA VAL A 31 0.95 -0.47 -8.46
C VAL A 31 0.44 -1.89 -8.64
N SER A 32 0.32 -2.64 -7.54
CA SER A 32 -0.26 -3.98 -7.61
C SER A 32 -0.89 -4.41 -6.30
N LYS A 33 -1.74 -5.42 -6.37
CA LYS A 33 -2.34 -6.05 -5.20
C LYS A 33 -1.78 -7.44 -4.97
N GLY A 34 -1.91 -7.90 -3.74
CA GLY A 34 -1.58 -9.26 -3.35
C GLY A 34 -2.50 -10.33 -3.95
N THR A 35 -2.19 -11.57 -3.63
CA THR A 35 -2.97 -12.77 -3.94
C THR A 35 -2.84 -13.75 -2.77
N THR A 36 -3.86 -14.60 -2.56
CA THR A 36 -3.81 -15.61 -1.49
C THR A 36 -3.38 -16.97 -2.05
N PRO A 37 -2.25 -17.54 -1.60
CA PRO A 37 -1.84 -18.90 -1.97
C PRO A 37 -2.70 -19.96 -1.26
N PRO A 38 -2.57 -21.24 -1.63
CA PRO A 38 -3.15 -22.33 -0.84
C PRO A 38 -2.70 -22.26 0.62
N LYS A 39 -3.57 -22.64 1.56
CA LYS A 39 -3.25 -22.64 3.00
C LYS A 39 -2.03 -23.48 3.35
N THR A 40 -1.73 -24.52 2.58
CA THR A 40 -0.56 -25.40 2.75
C THR A 40 0.77 -24.68 2.52
N GLU A 41 0.75 -23.52 1.85
CA GLU A 41 1.92 -22.69 1.59
C GLU A 41 2.10 -21.58 2.65
N VAL A 42 1.22 -21.52 3.65
CA VAL A 42 1.19 -20.51 4.70
C VAL A 42 1.46 -21.16 6.05
N SER A 43 2.32 -20.54 6.85
CA SER A 43 2.79 -21.05 8.14
C SER A 43 2.88 -19.92 9.17
N GLU A 44 2.81 -20.26 10.46
CA GLU A 44 3.10 -19.31 11.57
C GLU A 44 4.60 -19.04 11.73
N ASN A 45 5.45 -19.86 11.10
CA ASN A 45 6.90 -19.73 11.13
C ASN A 45 7.46 -19.63 9.71
N GLY A 46 8.40 -18.71 9.49
CA GLY A 46 9.10 -18.55 8.21
C GLY A 46 9.91 -17.26 8.14
N GLY A 47 10.49 -17.00 6.97
CA GLY A 47 11.33 -15.81 6.73
C GLY A 47 10.73 -14.77 5.78
N ILE A 48 9.57 -15.06 5.17
CA ILE A 48 8.91 -14.19 4.18
C ILE A 48 7.51 -13.86 4.68
N PRO A 49 7.28 -12.67 5.26
CA PRO A 49 6.00 -12.30 5.83
C PRO A 49 4.91 -12.23 4.75
N PHE A 50 3.73 -12.76 5.10
CA PHE A 50 2.51 -12.70 4.30
C PHE A 50 1.48 -11.81 5.00
N LEU A 51 1.43 -10.55 4.56
CA LEU A 51 0.67 -9.50 5.21
C LEU A 51 -0.82 -9.58 4.89
N ARG A 52 -1.63 -9.30 5.91
CA ARG A 52 -3.08 -9.16 5.90
C ARG A 52 -3.45 -7.80 6.48
N VAL A 53 -4.71 -7.40 6.33
CA VAL A 53 -5.19 -6.06 6.76
C VAL A 53 -4.96 -5.79 8.25
N ASN A 54 -4.92 -6.82 9.10
CA ASN A 54 -4.61 -6.67 10.53
C ASN A 54 -3.13 -6.34 10.80
N ASN A 55 -2.21 -6.61 9.86
CA ASN A 55 -0.81 -6.22 9.98
C ASN A 55 -0.59 -4.74 9.65
N LEU A 56 -1.51 -4.07 8.96
CA LEU A 56 -1.46 -2.63 8.69
C LEU A 56 -2.09 -1.82 9.85
N SER A 57 -1.73 -0.55 9.95
CA SER A 57 -2.24 0.38 10.98
C SER A 57 -2.81 1.66 10.36
N PHE A 58 -3.34 2.56 11.19
CA PHE A 58 -3.71 3.93 10.77
C PHE A 58 -2.56 4.94 10.94
N TYR A 59 -1.38 4.47 11.33
CA TYR A 59 -0.22 5.30 11.64
C TYR A 59 0.87 5.22 10.57
N GLY A 60 0.62 4.49 9.48
CA GLY A 60 1.57 4.35 8.39
C GLY A 60 2.72 3.39 8.65
N SER A 61 2.61 2.52 9.65
CA SER A 61 3.57 1.44 9.94
C SER A 61 2.87 0.08 10.06
N LEU A 62 3.64 -1.00 9.94
CA LEU A 62 3.17 -2.32 10.32
C LEU A 62 2.91 -2.40 11.82
N GLN A 63 1.91 -3.18 12.22
CA GLN A 63 1.64 -3.50 13.61
C GLN A 63 2.59 -4.60 14.09
N LYS A 64 3.59 -4.23 14.90
CA LYS A 64 4.63 -5.16 15.37
C LYS A 64 4.07 -6.31 16.21
N ASP A 65 3.01 -6.04 16.97
CA ASP A 65 2.36 -7.02 17.85
C ASP A 65 1.26 -7.83 17.13
N SER A 66 1.12 -7.69 15.81
CA SER A 66 0.14 -8.46 15.04
C SER A 66 0.64 -9.87 14.73
N ASP A 67 -0.28 -10.81 14.57
CA ASP A 67 0.06 -12.19 14.19
C ASP A 67 0.60 -12.22 12.75
N PHE A 68 1.92 -12.24 12.63
CA PHE A 68 2.61 -12.49 11.38
C PHE A 68 2.51 -13.96 11.01
N ILE A 69 2.15 -14.19 9.75
CA ILE A 69 2.26 -15.48 9.09
C ILE A 69 3.22 -15.33 7.92
N TYR A 70 3.70 -16.45 7.43
CA TYR A 70 4.75 -16.51 6.44
C TYR A 70 4.34 -17.42 5.29
N VAL A 71 4.86 -17.13 4.10
CA VAL A 71 4.70 -18.00 2.94
C VAL A 71 5.97 -18.81 2.68
N SER A 72 5.80 -19.99 2.11
CA SER A 72 6.93 -20.79 1.63
C SER A 72 7.71 -20.02 0.55
N LYS A 73 9.01 -20.32 0.45
CA LYS A 73 9.85 -19.79 -0.63
C LYS A 73 9.31 -20.16 -2.02
N ALA A 74 8.78 -21.38 -2.18
CA ALA A 74 8.23 -21.85 -3.44
C ALA A 74 7.00 -21.05 -3.88
N ALA A 75 6.08 -20.76 -2.96
CA ALA A 75 4.92 -19.92 -3.24
C ALA A 75 5.34 -18.48 -3.54
N HIS A 76 6.27 -17.93 -2.76
CA HIS A 76 6.82 -16.58 -2.93
C HIS A 76 7.47 -16.34 -4.29
N GLU A 77 8.28 -17.30 -4.75
CA GLU A 77 9.04 -17.19 -6.01
C GLU A 77 8.21 -17.52 -7.25
N LYS A 78 7.11 -18.26 -7.10
CA LYS A 78 6.27 -18.71 -8.23
C LYS A 78 4.90 -18.03 -8.17
N PHE A 79 3.98 -18.60 -7.41
CA PHE A 79 2.58 -18.19 -7.39
C PHE A 79 2.38 -16.71 -7.02
N LEU A 80 3.21 -16.21 -6.11
CA LEU A 80 3.14 -14.84 -5.58
C LEU A 80 4.22 -13.91 -6.18
N ALA A 81 4.92 -14.33 -7.23
CA ALA A 81 6.05 -13.57 -7.80
C ALA A 81 5.64 -12.15 -8.24
N ARG A 82 4.40 -11.98 -8.70
CA ARG A 82 3.89 -10.69 -9.15
C ARG A 82 3.63 -9.69 -8.02
N SER A 83 3.40 -10.18 -6.80
CA SER A 83 3.00 -9.38 -5.63
C SER A 83 4.11 -9.19 -4.61
N LYS A 84 5.36 -9.54 -4.95
CA LYS A 84 6.52 -9.23 -4.11
C LYS A 84 6.62 -7.72 -3.87
N ALA A 85 6.58 -7.34 -2.60
CA ALA A 85 6.88 -6.00 -2.12
C ALA A 85 8.22 -5.97 -1.39
N TYR A 86 8.81 -4.79 -1.30
CA TYR A 86 10.13 -4.56 -0.73
C TYR A 86 10.10 -3.38 0.24
N PRO A 87 11.13 -3.23 1.10
CA PRO A 87 11.33 -2.00 1.86
C PRO A 87 11.19 -0.76 0.97
N GLY A 88 10.49 0.25 1.46
CA GLY A 88 10.15 1.48 0.71
C GLY A 88 8.82 1.43 -0.05
N ASP A 89 8.22 0.26 -0.29
CA ASP A 89 6.86 0.19 -0.84
C ASP A 89 5.84 0.65 0.23
N ILE A 90 4.79 1.36 -0.20
CA ILE A 90 3.67 1.78 0.66
C ILE A 90 2.49 0.86 0.43
N LEU A 91 1.93 0.31 1.51
CA LEU A 91 0.76 -0.54 1.51
C LEU A 91 -0.50 0.22 1.90
N MET A 92 -1.63 -0.20 1.36
CA MET A 92 -2.95 0.26 1.79
C MET A 92 -3.99 -0.87 1.66
N ASN A 93 -4.93 -0.98 2.61
CA ASN A 93 -6.06 -1.90 2.42
C ASN A 93 -7.10 -1.32 1.46
N ILE A 94 -7.59 -2.16 0.54
CA ILE A 94 -8.61 -1.81 -0.46
C ILE A 94 -9.91 -2.62 -0.28
N VAL A 95 -9.94 -3.55 0.68
CA VAL A 95 -11.11 -4.35 1.04
C VAL A 95 -11.31 -4.32 2.55
N GLY A 96 -12.58 -4.25 2.94
CA GLY A 96 -13.05 -4.43 4.31
C GLY A 96 -13.04 -3.13 5.12
N PRO A 97 -14.13 -2.82 5.84
CA PRO A 97 -14.12 -1.72 6.80
C PRO A 97 -13.22 -2.08 8.00
N PRO A 98 -12.49 -1.09 8.55
CA PRO A 98 -12.31 0.25 7.98
C PRO A 98 -11.27 0.25 6.84
N LEU A 99 -11.57 0.99 5.77
CA LEU A 99 -10.56 1.39 4.77
C LEU A 99 -9.62 2.45 5.36
N GLY A 100 -8.45 2.60 4.74
CA GLY A 100 -7.50 3.66 5.07
C GLY A 100 -6.35 3.24 5.98
N LYS A 101 -6.21 1.95 6.29
CA LYS A 101 -4.99 1.44 6.93
C LYS A 101 -3.84 1.46 5.92
N THR A 102 -2.69 1.92 6.37
CA THR A 102 -1.48 2.08 5.57
C THR A 102 -0.24 1.53 6.28
N ALA A 103 0.82 1.25 5.53
CA ALA A 103 2.14 0.96 6.07
C ALA A 103 3.23 1.29 5.04
N LEU A 104 4.26 2.03 5.44
CA LEU A 104 5.54 2.06 4.73
C LEU A 104 6.37 0.87 5.20
N LEU A 105 6.82 0.03 4.26
CA LEU A 105 7.63 -1.13 4.58
C LEU A 105 9.04 -0.71 4.97
N ASP A 106 9.49 -1.18 6.14
CA ASP A 106 10.84 -0.95 6.66
C ASP A 106 11.80 -2.10 6.25
N GLU A 107 13.02 -2.09 6.76
CA GLU A 107 14.02 -3.12 6.49
C GLU A 107 13.92 -4.34 7.42
N SER A 108 12.80 -4.52 8.14
CA SER A 108 12.63 -5.67 9.04
C SER A 108 12.68 -7.00 8.27
N TRP A 109 12.25 -7.01 7.01
CA TRP A 109 12.42 -8.12 6.09
C TRP A 109 12.87 -7.63 4.70
N PRO A 110 13.65 -8.44 3.96
CA PRO A 110 14.10 -8.05 2.62
C PRO A 110 12.97 -8.08 1.59
N GLU A 111 12.00 -8.98 1.75
CA GLU A 111 10.87 -9.15 0.84
C GLU A 111 9.61 -9.48 1.62
N TYR A 112 8.48 -8.99 1.12
CA TYR A 112 7.15 -9.20 1.67
C TYR A 112 6.23 -9.76 0.59
N ASN A 113 5.17 -10.43 1.02
CA ASN A 113 4.01 -10.69 0.18
C ASN A 113 2.73 -10.39 0.95
N MET A 114 1.59 -10.33 0.28
CA MET A 114 0.32 -9.96 0.90
C MET A 114 -0.87 -10.60 0.22
N ASN A 115 -2.01 -10.61 0.91
CA ASN A 115 -3.27 -11.04 0.34
C ASN A 115 -3.89 -9.99 -0.60
N GLN A 116 -4.97 -10.37 -1.29
CA GLN A 116 -5.66 -9.53 -2.28
C GLN A 116 -6.40 -8.32 -1.71
N ALA A 117 -6.48 -8.19 -0.39
CA ALA A 117 -7.10 -7.05 0.28
C ALA A 117 -6.15 -5.86 0.44
N ILE A 118 -4.88 -6.01 0.06
CA ILE A 118 -3.84 -4.99 0.16
C ILE A 118 -3.32 -4.67 -1.24
N VAL A 119 -3.22 -3.37 -1.52
CA VAL A 119 -2.45 -2.82 -2.64
C VAL A 119 -1.10 -2.33 -2.11
N PHE A 120 -0.05 -2.43 -2.92
CA PHE A 120 1.21 -1.74 -2.70
C PHE A 120 1.49 -0.75 -3.83
N TYR A 121 2.14 0.35 -3.46
CA TYR A 121 2.66 1.38 -4.33
C TYR A 121 4.18 1.36 -4.21
N ARG A 122 4.84 1.02 -5.32
CA ARG A 122 6.27 1.24 -5.50
C ARG A 122 6.45 2.58 -6.20
N LEU A 123 6.79 3.59 -5.44
CA LEU A 123 6.88 4.95 -5.94
C LEU A 123 8.12 5.18 -6.80
N ASP A 124 8.00 6.04 -7.79
CA ASP A 124 9.15 6.63 -8.44
C ASP A 124 9.62 7.86 -7.64
N THR A 125 10.74 7.70 -6.93
CA THR A 125 11.26 8.73 -6.03
C THR A 125 11.79 9.97 -6.75
N GLN A 126 11.89 9.93 -8.10
CA GLN A 126 12.15 11.14 -8.89
C GLN A 126 10.93 12.06 -8.97
N HIS A 127 9.72 11.51 -8.79
CA HIS A 127 8.46 12.23 -8.92
C HIS A 127 7.81 12.52 -7.58
N VAL A 128 7.89 11.59 -6.61
CA VAL A 128 7.24 11.73 -5.31
C VAL A 128 8.05 11.10 -4.19
N VAL A 129 8.15 11.81 -3.09
CA VAL A 129 8.80 11.31 -1.86
C VAL A 129 7.83 10.39 -1.12
N PRO A 130 8.23 9.17 -0.71
CA PRO A 130 7.33 8.21 -0.06
C PRO A 130 6.62 8.74 1.19
N GLU A 131 7.34 9.51 2.00
CA GLU A 131 6.81 10.13 3.22
C GLU A 131 5.67 11.11 2.91
N TYR A 132 5.77 11.86 1.81
CA TYR A 132 4.69 12.74 1.36
C TYR A 132 3.47 11.93 0.91
N PHE A 133 3.66 10.89 0.09
CA PHE A 133 2.56 10.04 -0.37
C PHE A 133 1.85 9.35 0.79
N LEU A 134 2.61 8.83 1.76
CA LEU A 134 2.06 8.25 2.98
C LEU A 134 1.30 9.28 3.82
N ALA A 135 1.88 10.47 4.01
CA ALA A 135 1.24 11.56 4.74
C ALA A 135 -0.05 12.02 4.05
N PHE A 136 -0.08 12.06 2.72
CA PHE A 136 -1.29 12.35 1.95
C PHE A 136 -2.35 11.28 2.18
N LEU A 137 -2.01 9.98 2.03
CA LEU A 137 -2.97 8.89 2.29
C LEU A 137 -3.54 8.92 3.72
N ASN A 138 -2.73 9.32 4.70
CA ASN A 138 -3.13 9.43 6.10
C ASN A 138 -3.76 10.79 6.46
N SER A 139 -3.83 11.73 5.51
CA SER A 139 -4.45 13.03 5.74
C SER A 139 -5.95 12.92 5.97
N HIS A 140 -6.53 13.90 6.67
CA HIS A 140 -7.97 13.96 6.93
C HIS A 140 -8.79 13.86 5.63
N ASN A 141 -8.37 14.58 4.59
CA ASN A 141 -9.08 14.60 3.31
C ASN A 141 -9.06 13.23 2.62
N ALA A 142 -7.90 12.57 2.57
CA ALA A 142 -7.78 11.24 1.97
C ALA A 142 -8.57 10.20 2.78
N GLN A 143 -8.44 10.21 4.12
CA GLN A 143 -9.15 9.26 4.98
C GLN A 143 -10.66 9.43 4.92
N ASN A 144 -11.18 10.66 4.91
CA ASN A 144 -12.61 10.92 4.72
C ASN A 144 -13.09 10.38 3.36
N TRP A 145 -12.32 10.64 2.30
CA TRP A 145 -12.65 10.13 0.98
C TRP A 145 -12.64 8.60 0.93
N LEU A 146 -11.66 7.95 1.54
CA LEU A 146 -11.57 6.49 1.60
C LEU A 146 -12.73 5.88 2.39
N GLN A 147 -13.08 6.47 3.53
CA GLN A 147 -14.18 6.00 4.36
C GLN A 147 -15.55 6.22 3.71
N SER A 148 -15.69 7.22 2.83
CA SER A 148 -16.91 7.43 2.05
C SER A 148 -17.09 6.44 0.89
N ARG A 149 -16.13 5.53 0.66
CA ARG A 149 -16.20 4.47 -0.36
C ARG A 149 -16.61 3.11 0.21
N LEU A 150 -16.96 3.05 1.49
CA LEU A 150 -17.51 1.86 2.15
C LEU A 150 -18.96 1.58 1.74
#